data_AF-A0A9X3H9S7-F1
#
_entry.id   AF-A0A9X3H9S7-F1
#
_cell.length_a   1.000
_cell.length_b   1.000
_cell.length_c   1.000
_cell.angle_alpha   90.00
_cell.angle_beta   90.00
_cell.angle_gamma   90.00
#
_symmetry.space_group_name_H-M   'P 1'
#
loop_
_entity.id
_entity.type
_entity.pdbx_description
1 polymer ?
#
loop_
_entity_poly.entity_id
_entity_poly.type
_entity_poly.pdbx_seq_one_letter_code
_entity_poly.pdbx_strand_id
1 'polypeptide(L)'
;MRGHLDNITRLAEQNMLSVAGPFGENDLKYRGLFILNAATTEEAEELLSTDPSIAAGVFETEIIPWYGSAALPTYLENYEKIEKTRP
;
A
#
# COMPACT_ATOMS: atom_id res chain seq x y z
N MET A 1 6.20 -13.02 -2.68
CA MET A 1 4.90 -12.64 -3.29
C MET A 1 3.71 -12.89 -2.37
N ARG A 2 3.43 -14.10 -1.86
CA ARG A 2 2.29 -14.29 -0.93
C ARG A 2 2.36 -13.38 0.31
N GLY A 3 3.50 -13.37 1.01
CA GLY A 3 3.70 -12.52 2.19
C GLY A 3 3.59 -11.01 1.91
N HIS A 4 3.87 -10.55 0.68
CA HIS A 4 3.67 -9.16 0.27
C HIS A 4 2.18 -8.83 0.18
N LEU A 5 1.41 -9.69 -0.49
CA LEU A 5 -0.05 -9.52 -0.62
C LEU A 5 -0.74 -9.64 0.74
N ASP A 6 -0.35 -10.62 1.56
CA ASP A 6 -0.88 -10.79 2.92
C ASP A 6 -0.62 -9.54 3.78
N ASN A 7 0.55 -8.90 3.62
CA ASN A 7 0.87 -7.65 4.30
C ASN A 7 0.02 -6.48 3.82
N ILE A 8 -0.18 -6.33 2.51
CA ILE A 8 -1.06 -5.31 1.91
C ILE A 8 -2.48 -5.46 2.47
N THR A 9 -3.04 -6.67 2.46
CA THR A 9 -4.39 -6.93 3.00
C THR A 9 -4.48 -6.53 4.46
N ARG A 10 -3.52 -6.97 5.30
CA ARG A 10 -3.48 -6.61 6.72
C ARG A 10 -3.43 -5.10 6.94
N LEU A 11 -2.61 -4.36 6.18
CA LEU A 11 -2.50 -2.91 6.32
C LEU A 11 -3.76 -2.19 5.85
N ALA A 12 -4.43 -2.68 4.80
CA ALA A 12 -5.70 -2.15 4.34
C ALA A 12 -6.82 -2.35 5.38
N GLU A 13 -6.92 -3.56 5.98
CA GLU A 13 -7.86 -3.86 7.06
C GLU A 13 -7.64 -2.99 8.31
N GLN A 14 -6.40 -2.59 8.56
CA GLN A 14 -6.03 -1.68 9.65
C GLN A 14 -6.23 -0.19 9.31
N ASN A 15 -6.74 0.14 8.12
CA ASN A 15 -6.81 1.51 7.58
C ASN A 15 -5.45 2.22 7.56
N MET A 16 -4.33 1.49 7.52
CA MET A 16 -2.99 2.07 7.40
C MET A 16 -2.55 2.21 5.94
N LEU A 17 -3.21 1.50 5.02
CA LEU A 17 -2.95 1.53 3.58
C LEU A 17 -4.25 1.85 2.84
N SER A 18 -4.37 3.08 2.34
CA SER A 18 -5.55 3.56 1.63
C SER A 18 -5.57 3.13 0.18
N VAL A 19 -4.41 3.06 -0.49
CA VAL A 19 -4.30 2.66 -1.90
C VAL A 19 -3.09 1.75 -2.06
N ALA A 20 -3.26 0.65 -2.79
CA ALA A 20 -2.16 -0.21 -3.21
C ALA A 20 -2.40 -0.72 -4.62
N GLY A 21 -1.39 -0.66 -5.48
CA GLY A 21 -1.50 -1.22 -6.82
C GLY A 21 -0.20 -1.22 -7.60
N PRO A 22 -0.03 -2.16 -8.54
CA PRO A 22 1.11 -2.16 -9.43
C PRO A 22 0.99 -1.02 -10.45
N PHE A 23 2.14 -0.44 -10.82
CA PHE A 23 2.20 0.41 -12.00
C PHE A 23 2.22 -0.45 -13.27
N GLY A 24 1.79 0.13 -14.38
CA GLY A 24 2.10 -0.39 -15.71
C GLY A 24 3.56 -0.13 -16.09
N GLU A 25 3.93 -0.47 -17.33
CA GLU A 25 5.24 -0.11 -17.87
C GLU A 25 5.45 1.41 -17.80
N ASN A 26 6.63 1.82 -17.29
CA ASN A 26 6.98 3.22 -17.09
C ASN A 26 8.50 3.41 -17.09
N ASP A 27 8.94 4.63 -17.42
CA ASP A 27 10.36 4.99 -17.48
C ASP A 27 11.02 5.15 -16.10
N LEU A 28 10.21 5.27 -15.04
CA LEU A 28 10.66 5.46 -13.65
C LEU A 28 11.08 4.14 -12.99
N LYS A 29 10.86 3.00 -13.64
CA LYS A 29 11.10 1.64 -13.13
C LYS A 29 10.31 1.29 -11.86
N TYR A 30 9.31 2.10 -11.50
CA TYR A 30 8.50 1.83 -10.32
C TYR A 30 7.58 0.64 -10.57
N ARG A 31 7.46 -0.21 -9.55
CA ARG A 31 6.67 -1.44 -9.60
C ARG A 31 5.25 -1.24 -9.08
N GLY A 32 5.03 -0.33 -8.15
CA GLY A 32 3.72 -0.04 -7.58
C GLY A 32 3.71 1.22 -6.74
N LEU A 33 2.51 1.60 -6.33
CA LEU A 33 2.21 2.75 -5.50
C LEU A 33 1.48 2.29 -4.24
N PHE A 34 1.92 2.80 -3.10
CA PHE A 34 1.17 2.79 -1.85
C PHE A 34 0.80 4.21 -1.43
N ILE A 35 -0.42 4.38 -0.90
CA ILE A 35 -0.81 5.57 -0.13
C ILE A 35 -1.06 5.12 1.31
N LEU A 36 -0.14 5.49 2.19
CA LEU A 36 -0.19 5.13 3.61
C LEU A 36 -0.86 6.24 4.42
N ASN A 37 -1.61 5.83 5.43
CA ASN A 37 -2.13 6.73 6.47
C ASN A 37 -1.12 6.78 7.61
N ALA A 38 0.01 7.43 7.38
CA ALA A 38 1.07 7.64 8.36
C ALA A 38 1.19 9.13 8.68
N ALA A 39 1.42 9.46 9.95
CA ALA A 39 1.60 10.84 10.41
C ALA A 39 3.01 11.37 10.07
N THR A 40 4.00 10.47 9.99
CA THR A 40 5.40 10.83 9.69
C THR A 40 6.05 9.85 8.72
N THR A 41 7.21 10.23 8.20
CA THR A 41 8.05 9.38 7.34
C THR A 41 8.54 8.13 8.07
N GLU A 42 8.86 8.25 9.35
CA GLU A 42 9.35 7.13 10.18
C GLU A 42 8.24 6.10 10.39
N GLU A 43 7.00 6.53 10.65
CA GLU A 43 5.86 5.62 10.75
C GLU A 43 5.61 4.90 9.40
N ALA A 44 5.76 5.61 8.28
CA ALA A 44 5.66 4.98 6.96
C ALA A 44 6.75 3.92 6.75
N GLU A 45 8.00 4.20 7.15
CA GLU A 45 9.10 3.23 7.09
C GLU A 45 8.82 2.00 7.96
N GLU A 46 8.32 2.18 9.19
CA GLU A 46 7.93 1.08 10.07
C GLU A 46 6.86 0.20 9.42
N LEU A 47 5.80 0.80 8.86
CA LEU A 47 4.74 0.07 8.17
C LEU A 47 5.28 -0.70 6.96
N LEU A 48 6.14 -0.09 6.14
CA LEU A 48 6.75 -0.72 4.98
C LEU A 48 7.70 -1.86 5.37
N SER A 49 8.44 -1.71 6.48
CA SER A 49 9.38 -2.73 6.98
C SER A 49 8.70 -4.04 7.38
N THR A 50 7.39 -4.01 7.66
CA THR A 50 6.61 -5.22 7.95
C THR A 50 6.39 -6.11 6.73
N ASP A 51 6.65 -5.60 5.52
CA ASP A 51 6.56 -6.38 4.29
C ASP A 51 7.79 -7.28 4.10
N PRO A 52 7.63 -8.60 4.01
CA PRO A 52 8.76 -9.51 3.83
C PRO A 52 9.58 -9.26 2.55
N SER A 53 8.96 -8.71 1.50
CA SER A 53 9.64 -8.44 0.23
C SER A 53 10.44 -7.14 0.28
N ILE A 54 9.97 -6.14 1.04
CA ILE A 54 10.74 -4.91 1.30
C ILE A 54 11.88 -5.22 2.27
N ALA A 55 11.59 -5.92 3.38
CA ALA A 55 12.61 -6.31 4.36
C ALA A 55 13.71 -7.20 3.77
N ALA A 56 13.38 -8.05 2.78
CA ALA A 56 14.35 -8.87 2.06
C ALA A 56 15.08 -8.14 0.91
N GLY A 57 14.80 -6.85 0.67
CA GLY A 57 15.42 -6.07 -0.40
C GLY A 57 14.97 -6.46 -1.81
N VAL A 58 13.82 -7.14 -1.96
CA VAL A 58 13.22 -7.43 -3.27
C VAL A 58 12.63 -6.16 -3.89
N PHE A 59 12.12 -5.26 -3.04
CA PHE A 59 11.64 -3.95 -3.42
C PHE A 59 12.36 -2.87 -2.62
N GLU A 60 12.79 -1.82 -3.31
CA GLU A 60 13.21 -0.57 -2.71
C GLU A 60 12.03 0.40 -2.67
N THR A 61 11.99 1.25 -1.65
CA THR A 61 10.89 2.20 -1.41
C THR A 61 11.41 3.62 -1.42
N GLU A 62 10.66 4.51 -2.09
CA GLU A 62 10.82 5.95 -1.99
C GLU A 62 9.59 6.52 -1.28
N ILE A 63 9.82 7.32 -0.23
CA ILE A 63 8.74 7.86 0.61
C ILE A 63 8.64 9.36 0.36
N ILE A 64 7.44 9.79 -0.05
CA ILE A 64 7.13 11.18 -0.32
C ILE A 64 5.98 11.61 0.59
N PRO A 65 6.20 12.57 1.51
CA PRO A 65 5.10 13.15 2.29
C PRO A 65 4.07 13.79 1.37
N TRP A 66 2.81 13.40 1.52
CA TRP A 66 1.73 13.89 0.68
C TRP A 66 0.51 14.26 1.52
N TYR A 67 0.05 15.51 1.36
CA TYR A 67 -1.19 15.97 1.97
C TYR A 67 -2.38 15.60 1.07
N GLY A 68 -2.87 14.37 1.25
CA GLY A 68 -4.00 13.81 0.52
C GLY A 68 -5.36 14.09 1.16
N SER A 69 -6.44 13.66 0.49
CA SER A 69 -7.79 13.78 1.03
C SER A 69 -8.03 12.81 2.18
N ALA A 70 -8.59 13.29 3.29
CA ALA A 70 -9.05 12.45 4.40
C ALA A 70 -10.17 11.47 4.01
N ALA A 71 -10.80 11.66 2.84
CA ALA A 71 -11.82 10.75 2.33
C ALA A 71 -11.25 9.50 1.64
N LEU A 72 -9.94 9.40 1.41
CA LEU A 72 -9.34 8.26 0.69
C LEU A 72 -9.71 6.89 1.30
N PRO A 73 -9.65 6.66 2.63
CA PRO A 73 -10.00 5.35 3.19
C PRO A 73 -11.46 4.97 2.97
N THR A 74 -12.36 5.93 2.75
CA THR A 74 -13.81 5.68 2.63
C THR A 74 -14.18 4.83 1.41
N TYR A 75 -13.32 4.74 0.39
CA TYR A 75 -13.59 3.84 -0.73
C TYR A 75 -13.38 2.37 -0.35
N LEU A 76 -12.55 2.05 0.65
CA LEU A 76 -12.29 0.66 1.07
C LEU A 76 -13.59 -0.02 1.53
N GLU A 77 -14.45 0.70 2.26
CA GLU A 77 -15.78 0.22 2.68
C GLU A 77 -16.70 -0.13 1.49
N ASN A 78 -16.48 0.52 0.35
CA ASN A 78 -17.24 0.31 -0.87
C ASN A 78 -16.56 -0.74 -1.77
N TYR A 79 -15.23 -0.84 -1.72
CA TYR A 79 -14.45 -1.84 -2.43
C TYR A 79 -14.92 -3.25 -2.07
N GLU A 80 -15.03 -3.56 -0.77
CA GLU A 80 -15.47 -4.88 -0.29
C GLU A 80 -16.87 -5.27 -0.81
N LYS A 81 -17.74 -4.28 -1.05
CA LYS A 81 -19.11 -4.52 -1.54
C LYS A 81 -19.17 -4.71 -3.05
N ILE A 82 -18.22 -4.13 -3.78
CA ILE A 82 -18.20 -4.07 -5.25
C ILE A 82 -17.27 -5.13 -5.83
N GLU A 83 -16.21 -5.50 -5.13
CA GLU A 83 -15.27 -6.54 -5.54
C GLU A 83 -16.06 -7.83 -5.78
N LYS A 84 -16.19 -8.20 -7.06
CA LYS A 84 -16.74 -9.50 -7.41
C LYS A 84 -15.79 -10.52 -6.82
N THR A 85 -16.29 -11.34 -5.90
CA THR A 85 -15.62 -12.57 -5.46
C THR A 85 -15.05 -13.23 -6.71
N ARG A 86 -13.72 -13.24 -6.83
CA ARG A 86 -13.05 -13.94 -7.93
C ARG A 86 -13.52 -15.40 -7.83
N PRO A 87 -14.08 -15.99 -8.92
CA PRO A 87 -14.37 -17.41 -8.96
C PRO A 87 -13.08 -18.24 -8.78
#